data_AF-A0A969LD33-F1
#
_entry.id   AF-A0A969LD33-F1
#
_cell.length_a   1.000
_cell.length_b   1.000
_cell.length_c   1.000
_cell.angle_alpha   90.00
_cell.angle_beta   90.00
_cell.angle_gamma   90.00
#
_symmetry.space_group_name_H-M   'P 1'
#
loop_
_entity.id
_entity.type
_entity.pdbx_description
1 polymer ?
#
loop_
_entity_poly.entity_id
_entity_poly.type
_entity_poly.pdbx_seq_one_letter_code
_entity_poly.pdbx_strand_id
1 'polypeptide(L)'
;MINLLTNAIKFTLQGSVTLHVSTHKQSHVLASHTPPPLYVPYGQNTSVKQENPDTPSHSIRFEVIDTGKGIPANQILSLFDAFTQATNDQQFQEGTGLGLPISQHYVQAMNGIISVTSEVGKGSTFAVEIPLHETAYSTRNPKQTVKQVVTLAPGQPDYRILVVEDMWTNRTLITHMLESVNFQVKAATNGQEGIDTWNEWHPHLIFMDIRMPGMDGYEATRTIKATPHGRQTIIIALTAGAFEEERAIVLDAGCDDFIRKPFRETDIFEAIHKHLGVDYVYRDENQNTEGNDNPTEFDISHTSTEDPSPATISLDVIPATTAEQLHHAALLGDIDAVIMLIEEISTEHPSIGKALRTLASNFQFQNIVAMTELRVKTSL
;
A
#
# COMPACT_ATOMS: atom_id res chain seq x y z
N MET A 1 7.15 -6.66 -6.72
CA MET A 1 7.24 -7.84 -5.83
C MET A 1 6.04 -8.77 -5.91
N ILE A 2 4.80 -8.27 -5.79
CA ILE A 2 3.57 -9.09 -5.84
C ILE A 2 3.58 -10.08 -7.02
N ASN A 3 3.82 -9.59 -8.24
CA ASN A 3 3.86 -10.44 -9.43
C ASN A 3 4.88 -11.61 -9.34
N LEU A 4 6.05 -11.40 -8.74
CA LEU A 4 7.06 -12.47 -8.59
C LEU A 4 6.62 -13.51 -7.56
N LEU A 5 6.04 -13.07 -6.45
CA LEU A 5 5.52 -13.96 -5.40
C LEU A 5 4.32 -14.78 -5.88
N THR A 6 3.37 -14.15 -6.57
CA THR A 6 2.22 -14.85 -7.14
C THR A 6 2.66 -15.90 -8.15
N ASN A 7 3.65 -15.61 -8.99
CA ASN A 7 4.20 -16.60 -9.92
C ASN A 7 4.88 -17.76 -9.18
N ALA A 8 5.71 -17.47 -8.17
CA ALA A 8 6.37 -18.50 -7.38
C ALA A 8 5.37 -19.45 -6.69
N ILE A 9 4.28 -18.90 -6.13
CA ILE A 9 3.20 -19.68 -5.52
C ILE A 9 2.47 -20.50 -6.59
N LYS A 10 2.12 -19.88 -7.72
CA LYS A 10 1.40 -20.53 -8.83
C LYS A 10 2.15 -21.75 -9.39
N PHE A 11 3.47 -21.66 -9.53
CA PHE A 11 4.28 -22.72 -10.16
C PHE A 11 4.90 -23.70 -9.16
N THR A 12 4.61 -23.55 -7.87
CA THR A 12 5.06 -24.45 -6.79
C THR A 12 3.86 -25.16 -6.17
N LEU A 13 3.42 -26.25 -6.79
CA LEU A 13 2.30 -27.06 -6.28
C LEU A 13 2.62 -27.76 -4.94
N GLN A 14 3.88 -28.13 -4.75
CA GLN A 14 4.39 -28.74 -3.52
C GLN A 14 5.78 -28.16 -3.24
N GLY A 15 6.06 -27.85 -1.97
CA GLY A 15 7.33 -27.27 -1.53
C GLY A 15 7.15 -25.91 -0.87
N SER A 16 8.08 -24.98 -1.09
CA SER A 16 8.11 -23.69 -0.40
C SER A 16 8.43 -22.53 -1.33
N VAL A 17 7.91 -21.35 -0.99
CA VAL A 17 8.31 -20.06 -1.56
C VAL A 17 8.90 -19.21 -0.43
N THR A 18 10.10 -18.67 -0.64
CA THR A 18 10.82 -17.84 0.33
C THR A 18 11.10 -16.47 -0.27
N LEU A 19 10.80 -15.41 0.48
CA LEU A 19 11.25 -14.05 0.18
C LEU A 19 12.45 -13.73 1.07
N HIS A 20 13.60 -13.46 0.45
CA HIS A 20 14.80 -12.98 1.12
C HIS A 20 15.04 -11.51 0.75
N VAL A 21 15.38 -10.68 1.74
CA VAL A 21 15.70 -9.27 1.53
C VAL A 21 17.05 -9.00 2.18
N SER A 22 18.02 -8.55 1.40
CA SER A 22 19.35 -8.18 1.86
C SER A 22 19.71 -6.76 1.44
N THR A 23 20.60 -6.12 2.20
CA THR A 23 21.20 -4.83 1.84
C THR A 23 22.70 -5.02 1.65
N HIS A 24 23.24 -4.45 0.59
CA HIS A 24 24.65 -4.49 0.27
C HIS A 24 25.19 -3.07 0.21
N LYS A 25 26.25 -2.79 0.97
CA LYS A 25 26.97 -1.54 0.83
C LYS A 25 27.84 -1.65 -0.42
N GLN A 26 27.68 -0.72 -1.36
CA GLN A 26 28.53 -0.70 -2.54
C GLN A 26 29.95 -0.35 -2.09
N SER A 27 30.77 -1.38 -1.96
CA SER A 27 32.17 -1.24 -1.60
C SER A 27 32.90 -0.75 -2.86
N HIS A 28 33.55 0.41 -2.79
CA HIS A 28 34.52 0.82 -3.80
C HIS A 28 35.66 -0.20 -3.86
N VAL A 29 35.48 -1.28 -4.61
CA VAL A 29 36.51 -2.27 -4.87
C VAL A 29 36.96 -2.09 -6.32
N LEU A 30 38.20 -1.63 -6.43
CA LEU A 30 38.99 -1.61 -7.66
C LEU A 30 38.88 -2.94 -8.40
N ALA A 31 38.75 -2.84 -9.71
CA ALA A 31 38.66 -3.91 -10.69
C ALA A 31 39.35 -5.22 -10.31
N SER A 32 38.60 -6.34 -10.32
CA SER A 32 39.06 -7.61 -10.90
C SER A 32 37.93 -8.64 -11.02
N HIS A 33 37.70 -9.07 -12.27
CA HIS A 33 37.19 -10.38 -12.70
C HIS A 33 35.81 -10.86 -12.25
N THR A 34 34.78 -10.39 -12.97
CA THR A 34 33.55 -11.15 -13.24
C THR A 34 33.36 -11.21 -14.77
N PRO A 35 32.84 -12.31 -15.35
CA PRO A 35 32.54 -12.34 -16.78
C PRO A 35 31.49 -11.26 -17.09
N PRO A 36 31.54 -10.61 -18.27
CA PRO A 36 30.60 -9.54 -18.58
C PRO A 36 29.17 -10.10 -18.65
N PRO A 37 28.15 -9.30 -18.32
CA PRO A 37 26.77 -9.67 -18.58
C PRO A 37 26.60 -9.95 -20.08
N LEU A 38 25.83 -10.99 -20.39
CA LEU A 38 25.33 -11.22 -21.74
C LEU A 38 24.44 -10.01 -22.09
N TYR A 39 25.01 -9.11 -22.90
CA TYR A 39 24.42 -7.90 -23.49
C TYR A 39 24.81 -6.57 -22.80
N VAL A 40 25.56 -5.74 -23.54
CA VAL A 40 25.89 -4.34 -23.24
C VAL A 40 25.54 -3.51 -24.49
N PRO A 41 24.68 -2.49 -24.42
CA PRO A 41 24.42 -1.63 -25.58
C PRO A 41 25.65 -0.82 -25.97
N TYR A 42 25.88 -0.72 -27.26
CA TYR A 42 27.02 -0.05 -27.89
C TYR A 42 26.99 1.47 -27.66
N GLY A 43 28.10 2.02 -27.18
CA GLY A 43 28.44 3.43 -27.34
C GLY A 43 28.31 4.30 -26.08
N GLN A 44 29.41 4.43 -25.33
CA GLN A 44 29.93 5.73 -24.91
C GLN A 44 31.36 5.57 -24.37
N ASN A 45 32.27 6.37 -24.93
CA ASN A 45 33.69 6.38 -24.62
C ASN A 45 33.94 6.81 -23.17
N THR A 46 34.89 6.13 -22.55
CA THR A 46 35.49 6.48 -21.25
C THR A 46 36.21 7.82 -21.30
N SER A 47 35.92 8.69 -20.32
CA SER A 47 36.79 9.78 -19.88
C SER A 47 36.61 9.97 -18.37
N VAL A 48 37.72 10.16 -17.68
CA VAL A 48 37.90 10.08 -16.23
C VAL A 48 37.54 11.40 -15.52
N LYS A 49 37.04 11.29 -14.27
CA LYS A 49 36.88 12.27 -13.16
C LYS A 49 35.58 13.08 -13.06
N GLN A 50 34.74 12.70 -12.10
CA GLN A 50 34.40 13.45 -10.88
C GLN A 50 33.53 12.54 -9.98
N GLU A 51 33.79 12.48 -8.68
CA GLU A 51 32.86 11.83 -7.73
C GLU A 51 31.54 12.60 -7.77
N ASN A 52 30.52 11.98 -8.35
CA ASN A 52 29.18 12.54 -8.39
C ASN A 52 28.51 12.21 -7.04
N PRO A 53 27.99 13.21 -6.28
CA PRO A 53 27.27 12.97 -5.03
C PRO A 53 26.03 12.09 -5.19
N ASP A 54 25.57 11.87 -6.43
CA ASP A 54 24.49 10.95 -6.79
C ASP A 54 24.96 9.50 -7.00
N THR A 55 26.10 9.08 -6.46
CA THR A 55 26.48 7.66 -6.53
C THR A 55 25.72 6.87 -5.44
N PRO A 56 24.93 5.84 -5.81
CA PRO A 56 24.17 5.08 -4.83
C PRO A 56 25.11 4.33 -3.88
N SER A 57 25.08 4.71 -2.60
CA SER A 57 25.92 4.14 -1.54
C SER A 57 25.56 2.70 -1.12
N HIS A 58 24.32 2.29 -1.40
CA HIS A 58 23.76 1.00 -0.98
C HIS A 58 22.92 0.41 -2.12
N SER A 59 22.79 -0.90 -2.18
CA SER A 59 21.75 -1.58 -2.94
C SER A 59 20.91 -2.45 -2.03
N ILE A 60 19.61 -2.55 -2.33
CA ILE A 60 18.71 -3.52 -1.71
C ILE A 60 18.41 -4.61 -2.71
N ARG A 61 18.47 -5.87 -2.26
CA ARG A 61 18.23 -7.05 -3.08
C ARG A 61 17.06 -7.84 -2.50
N PHE A 62 16.08 -8.12 -3.35
CA PHE A 62 14.93 -8.96 -3.05
C PHE A 62 15.05 -10.26 -3.86
N GLU A 63 14.97 -11.41 -3.20
CA GLU A 63 15.03 -12.72 -3.86
C GLU A 63 13.75 -13.49 -3.55
N VAL A 64 13.01 -13.88 -4.59
CA VAL A 64 11.88 -14.81 -4.49
C VAL A 64 12.38 -16.17 -4.95
N ILE A 65 12.47 -17.10 -4.01
CA ILE A 65 12.99 -18.45 -4.21
C ILE A 65 11.81 -19.42 -4.13
N ASP A 66 11.62 -20.22 -5.16
CA ASP A 66 10.61 -21.27 -5.23
C ASP A 66 11.26 -22.64 -5.43
N THR A 67 10.63 -23.69 -4.93
CA THR A 67 11.05 -25.09 -5.14
C THR A 67 10.17 -25.80 -6.16
N GLY A 68 9.57 -25.05 -7.10
CA GLY A 68 8.61 -25.55 -8.06
C GLY A 68 9.26 -26.31 -9.22
N LYS A 69 8.55 -26.39 -10.35
CA LYS A 69 8.99 -27.17 -11.52
C LYS A 69 10.27 -26.67 -12.18
N GLY A 70 10.69 -25.45 -11.87
CA GLY A 70 11.81 -24.78 -12.54
C GLY A 70 11.51 -24.43 -14.00
N ILE A 71 12.43 -23.69 -14.62
CA ILE A 71 12.31 -23.13 -15.96
C ILE A 71 13.46 -23.66 -16.82
N PRO A 72 13.16 -24.31 -17.96
CA PRO A 72 14.15 -24.72 -18.95
C PRO A 72 15.04 -23.56 -19.43
N ALA A 73 16.34 -23.80 -19.59
CA ALA A 73 17.31 -22.76 -19.95
C ALA A 73 16.99 -22.04 -21.28
N ASN A 74 16.37 -22.73 -22.23
CA ASN A 74 15.95 -22.14 -23.51
C ASN A 74 14.76 -21.17 -23.38
N GLN A 75 13.98 -21.25 -22.30
CA GLN A 75 12.83 -20.37 -22.05
C GLN A 75 13.17 -19.18 -21.16
N ILE A 76 14.26 -19.27 -20.39
CA ILE A 76 14.74 -18.18 -19.55
C ILE A 76 15.01 -16.92 -20.39
N LEU A 77 15.55 -17.10 -21.60
CA LEU A 77 15.92 -15.99 -22.49
C LEU A 77 14.72 -15.16 -22.96
N SER A 78 13.53 -15.77 -23.06
CA SER A 78 12.31 -15.13 -23.56
C SER A 78 11.31 -14.82 -22.45
N LEU A 79 11.67 -15.04 -21.18
CA LEU A 79 10.75 -14.92 -20.05
C LEU A 79 10.24 -13.49 -19.82
N PHE A 80 11.05 -12.50 -20.22
CA PHE A 80 10.73 -11.08 -20.13
C PHE A 80 10.16 -10.50 -21.43
N ASP A 81 9.97 -11.33 -22.46
CA ASP A 81 9.32 -10.91 -23.69
C ASP A 81 7.80 -10.81 -23.47
N ALA A 82 7.20 -9.74 -23.99
CA ALA A 82 5.76 -9.56 -23.89
C ALA A 82 5.00 -10.72 -24.53
N PHE A 83 3.92 -11.15 -23.88
CA PHE A 83 3.03 -12.24 -24.32
C PHE A 83 3.70 -13.62 -24.40
N THR A 84 4.89 -13.78 -23.83
CA THR A 84 5.57 -15.07 -23.79
C THR A 84 5.19 -15.83 -22.51
N GLN A 85 4.75 -17.08 -22.67
CA GLN A 85 4.43 -17.99 -21.58
C GLN A 85 5.46 -19.13 -21.58
N ALA A 86 6.08 -19.39 -20.44
CA ALA A 86 7.13 -20.39 -20.33
C ALA A 86 6.62 -21.82 -20.61
N THR A 87 5.35 -22.14 -20.33
CA THR A 87 4.90 -23.55 -20.40
C THR A 87 3.75 -23.77 -21.38
N ASN A 88 3.92 -24.79 -22.23
CA ASN A 88 2.86 -25.39 -23.05
C ASN A 88 1.91 -26.30 -22.23
N ASP A 89 2.06 -26.32 -20.90
CA ASP A 89 1.17 -27.06 -20.00
C ASP A 89 -0.20 -26.36 -19.97
N GLN A 90 -1.20 -26.97 -20.61
CA GLN A 90 -2.60 -26.49 -20.62
C GLN A 90 -3.17 -26.24 -19.21
N GLN A 91 -2.59 -26.84 -18.18
CA GLN A 91 -2.99 -26.70 -16.78
C GLN A 91 -2.62 -25.35 -16.13
N PHE A 92 -1.70 -24.57 -16.72
CA PHE A 92 -1.22 -23.29 -16.15
C PHE A 92 -1.35 -22.11 -17.12
N GLN A 93 -2.14 -22.26 -18.20
CA GLN A 93 -2.42 -21.22 -19.21
C GLN A 93 -3.38 -20.13 -18.68
N GLU A 94 -3.01 -19.47 -17.58
CA GLU A 94 -3.72 -18.29 -17.09
C GLU A 94 -2.77 -17.10 -17.00
N GLY A 95 -3.13 -15.99 -17.64
CA GLY A 95 -2.40 -14.72 -17.60
C GLY A 95 -1.89 -14.26 -18.98
N THR A 96 -1.84 -12.94 -19.18
CA THR A 96 -1.51 -12.28 -20.45
C THR A 96 -0.02 -12.36 -20.86
N GLY A 97 0.84 -12.94 -20.02
CA GLY A 97 2.29 -12.94 -20.23
C GLY A 97 2.95 -11.57 -20.06
N LEU A 98 2.23 -10.58 -19.51
CA LEU A 98 2.74 -9.22 -19.34
C LEU A 98 3.39 -8.94 -17.98
N GLY A 99 3.13 -9.76 -16.97
CA GLY A 99 3.55 -9.48 -15.59
C GLY A 99 5.07 -9.33 -15.42
N LEU A 100 5.86 -10.23 -16.00
CA LEU A 100 7.32 -10.19 -15.93
C LEU A 100 7.93 -9.03 -16.76
N PRO A 101 7.49 -8.78 -18.01
CA PRO A 101 7.88 -7.57 -18.75
C PRO A 101 7.58 -6.27 -17.99
N ILE A 102 6.40 -6.16 -17.38
CA ILE A 102 6.02 -4.98 -16.56
C ILE A 102 6.94 -4.87 -15.33
N SER A 103 7.20 -5.99 -14.65
CA SER A 103 8.10 -6.02 -13.50
C SER A 103 9.51 -5.55 -13.89
N GLN A 104 10.02 -5.98 -15.05
CA GLN A 104 11.31 -5.55 -15.57
C GLN A 104 11.32 -4.05 -15.86
N HIS A 105 10.28 -3.51 -16.49
CA HIS A 105 10.20 -2.08 -16.79
C HIS A 105 10.22 -1.22 -15.53
N TYR A 106 9.47 -1.59 -14.49
CA TYR A 106 9.51 -0.90 -13.20
C TYR A 106 10.89 -0.95 -12.54
N VAL A 107 11.52 -2.13 -12.54
CA VAL A 107 12.87 -2.29 -11.97
C VAL A 107 13.89 -1.43 -12.73
N GLN A 108 13.81 -1.37 -14.06
CA GLN A 108 14.66 -0.49 -14.88
C GLN A 108 14.41 0.99 -14.61
N ALA A 109 13.14 1.40 -14.44
CA ALA A 109 12.78 2.77 -14.09
C ALA A 109 13.33 3.20 -12.72
N MET A 110 13.56 2.23 -11.82
CA MET A 110 14.23 2.42 -10.53
C MET A 110 15.76 2.27 -10.62
N ASN A 111 16.34 2.29 -11.82
CA ASN A 111 17.76 2.01 -12.09
C ASN A 111 18.26 0.68 -11.53
N GLY A 112 17.35 -0.26 -11.31
CA GLY A 112 17.62 -1.59 -10.78
C GLY A 112 17.80 -2.65 -11.86
N ILE A 113 18.08 -3.87 -11.41
CA ILE A 113 18.29 -5.05 -12.24
C ILE A 113 17.38 -6.16 -11.74
N ILE A 114 16.70 -6.85 -12.66
CA ILE A 114 15.98 -8.10 -12.39
C ILE A 114 16.73 -9.24 -13.06
N SER A 115 16.90 -10.35 -12.35
CA SER A 115 17.58 -11.55 -12.82
C SER A 115 16.84 -12.81 -12.38
N VAL A 116 17.05 -13.90 -13.12
CA VAL A 116 16.45 -15.20 -12.81
C VAL A 116 17.51 -16.28 -12.91
N THR A 117 17.49 -17.19 -11.95
CA THR A 117 18.23 -18.46 -12.00
C THR A 117 17.24 -19.59 -11.76
N SER A 118 17.30 -20.66 -12.54
CA SER A 118 16.31 -21.73 -12.43
C SER A 118 16.89 -23.04 -12.95
N GLU A 119 16.47 -24.15 -12.34
CA GLU A 119 16.81 -25.49 -12.78
C GLU A 119 15.55 -26.38 -12.78
N VAL A 120 15.34 -27.10 -13.89
CA VAL A 120 14.18 -27.97 -14.06
C VAL A 120 14.14 -29.02 -12.94
N GLY A 121 13.03 -29.06 -12.20
CA GLY A 121 12.80 -29.96 -11.07
C GLY A 121 13.39 -29.49 -9.74
N LYS A 122 14.10 -28.35 -9.67
CA LYS A 122 14.63 -27.78 -8.41
C LYS A 122 14.03 -26.43 -8.04
N GLY A 123 13.32 -25.79 -8.96
CA GLY A 123 12.66 -24.50 -8.76
C GLY A 123 13.44 -23.31 -9.33
N SER A 124 13.04 -22.10 -8.96
CA SER A 124 13.59 -20.86 -9.52
C SER A 124 13.89 -19.82 -8.43
N THR A 125 14.78 -18.89 -8.75
CA THR A 125 15.08 -17.72 -7.94
C THR A 125 15.04 -16.49 -8.82
N PHE A 126 14.12 -15.58 -8.53
CA PHE A 126 14.04 -14.26 -9.13
C PHE A 126 14.64 -13.24 -8.17
N ALA A 127 15.67 -12.52 -8.62
CA ALA A 127 16.34 -11.50 -7.82
C ALA A 127 16.14 -10.12 -8.45
N VAL A 128 15.69 -9.16 -7.63
CA VAL A 128 15.58 -7.73 -7.98
C VAL A 128 16.56 -6.96 -7.12
N GLU A 129 17.44 -6.20 -7.75
CA GLU A 129 18.40 -5.32 -7.07
C GLU A 129 18.13 -3.86 -7.43
N ILE A 130 17.95 -3.01 -6.42
CA ILE A 130 17.61 -1.59 -6.58
C ILE A 130 18.70 -0.74 -5.90
N PRO A 131 19.33 0.22 -6.61
CA PRO A 131 20.27 1.16 -6.00
C PRO A 131 19.54 2.16 -5.10
N LEU A 132 20.17 2.50 -3.97
CA LEU A 132 19.65 3.44 -2.97
C LEU A 132 20.68 4.54 -2.72
N HIS A 133 20.19 5.78 -2.71
CA HIS A 133 20.97 6.93 -2.29
C HIS A 133 20.80 7.12 -0.78
N GLU A 134 21.92 7.12 -0.05
CA GLU A 134 21.90 7.48 1.36
C GLU A 134 21.65 8.99 1.42
N THR A 135 20.47 9.35 1.94
CA THR A 135 20.10 10.74 2.18
C THR A 135 20.50 11.08 3.60
N ALA A 136 21.01 12.30 3.80
CA ALA A 136 21.37 12.82 5.11
C ALA A 136 20.11 13.16 5.94
N TYR A 137 19.25 12.18 6.21
CA TYR A 137 18.23 12.32 7.23
C TYR A 137 18.91 12.27 8.60
N SER A 138 18.96 13.42 9.25
CA SER A 138 19.45 13.56 10.62
C SER A 138 18.55 12.78 11.58
N THR A 139 19.12 11.75 12.19
CA THR A 139 18.79 11.17 13.50
C THR A 139 17.36 11.38 14.03
N ARG A 140 16.44 10.47 13.69
CA ARG A 140 15.42 10.08 14.67
C ARG A 140 15.90 8.79 15.33
N ASN A 141 16.10 8.88 16.65
CA ASN A 141 16.71 7.84 17.47
C ASN A 141 15.99 6.49 17.25
N PRO A 142 16.65 5.43 16.72
CA PRO A 142 16.00 4.15 16.43
C PRO A 142 15.66 3.33 17.69
N LYS A 143 15.57 3.98 18.85
CA LYS A 143 15.31 3.39 20.18
C LYS A 143 13.98 3.79 20.80
N GLN A 144 13.11 4.53 20.12
CA GLN A 144 11.72 4.59 20.56
C GLN A 144 11.04 3.31 20.11
N THR A 145 10.89 2.35 21.04
CA THR A 145 9.89 1.30 20.91
C THR A 145 8.59 1.99 20.51
N VAL A 146 8.03 1.55 19.38
CA VAL A 146 6.81 2.11 18.81
C VAL A 146 5.67 1.74 19.77
N LYS A 147 5.47 2.57 20.79
CA LYS A 147 4.38 2.37 21.74
C LYS A 147 3.07 2.59 20.99
N GLN A 148 2.30 1.53 20.82
CA GLN A 148 0.99 1.60 20.18
C GLN A 148 0.02 2.36 21.07
N VAL A 149 -0.58 3.41 20.53
CA VAL A 149 -1.67 4.15 21.18
C VAL A 149 -2.90 3.27 21.18
N VAL A 150 -3.52 3.10 22.34
CA VAL A 150 -4.75 2.29 22.47
C VAL A 150 -5.97 3.19 22.49
N THR A 151 -5.93 4.27 23.26
CA THR A 151 -7.05 5.20 23.42
C THR A 151 -6.56 6.52 24.03
N LEU A 152 -7.41 7.55 24.01
CA LEU A 152 -7.22 8.78 24.75
C LEU A 152 -7.08 8.53 26.27
N ALA A 153 -6.19 9.27 26.93
CA ALA A 153 -6.08 9.23 28.39
C ALA A 153 -7.41 9.65 29.07
N PRO A 154 -7.73 9.09 30.25
CA PRO A 154 -8.94 9.49 30.98
C PRO A 154 -8.97 10.99 31.30
N GLY A 155 -10.14 11.62 31.15
CA GLY A 155 -10.34 13.04 31.47
C GLY A 155 -9.95 14.03 30.35
N GLN A 156 -9.56 13.53 29.19
CA GLN A 156 -9.36 14.34 27.98
C GLN A 156 -10.70 14.85 27.44
N PRO A 157 -10.76 16.07 26.87
CA PRO A 157 -11.97 16.56 26.23
C PRO A 157 -12.25 15.83 24.92
N ASP A 158 -13.48 15.97 24.41
CA ASP A 158 -13.84 15.44 23.10
C ASP A 158 -13.16 16.24 21.97
N TYR A 159 -12.21 15.60 21.29
CA TYR A 159 -11.50 16.23 20.18
C TYR A 159 -12.16 15.87 18.83
N ARG A 160 -12.59 16.91 18.11
CA ARG A 160 -13.08 16.84 16.73
C ARG A 160 -11.92 17.01 15.75
N ILE A 161 -11.68 15.99 14.92
CA ILE A 161 -10.65 16.00 13.88
C ILE A 161 -11.31 15.84 12.51
N LEU A 162 -10.97 16.73 11.58
CA LEU A 162 -11.41 16.65 10.18
C LEU A 162 -10.27 16.11 9.31
N VAL A 163 -10.55 15.10 8.50
CA VAL A 163 -9.62 14.54 7.52
C VAL A 163 -10.06 14.97 6.12
N VAL A 164 -9.27 15.77 5.43
CA VAL A 164 -9.53 16.23 4.06
C VAL A 164 -8.53 15.57 3.12
N GLU A 165 -8.97 14.57 2.36
CA GLU A 165 -8.13 13.73 1.50
C GLU A 165 -8.98 13.19 0.36
N ASP A 166 -8.51 13.30 -0.88
CA ASP A 166 -9.27 12.87 -2.06
C ASP A 166 -9.22 11.35 -2.27
N MET A 167 -8.07 10.73 -2.03
CA MET A 167 -7.90 9.29 -2.14
C MET A 167 -8.63 8.55 -1.01
N TRP A 168 -9.68 7.81 -1.38
CA TRP A 168 -10.51 7.04 -0.45
C TRP A 168 -9.70 6.13 0.49
N THR A 169 -8.68 5.45 -0.01
CA THR A 169 -7.86 4.52 0.80
C THR A 169 -7.11 5.24 1.92
N ASN A 170 -6.49 6.40 1.60
CA ASN A 170 -5.77 7.21 2.58
C ASN A 170 -6.73 7.83 3.59
N ARG A 171 -7.85 8.38 3.10
CA ARG A 171 -8.90 8.98 3.94
C ARG A 171 -9.44 7.96 4.93
N THR A 172 -9.79 6.76 4.44
CA THR A 172 -10.28 5.64 5.23
C THR A 172 -9.26 5.19 6.28
N LEU A 173 -7.98 5.07 5.92
CA LEU A 173 -6.91 4.69 6.84
C LEU A 173 -6.80 5.67 8.01
N ILE A 174 -6.70 6.98 7.72
CA ILE A 174 -6.55 8.00 8.76
C ILE A 174 -7.79 8.03 9.66
N THR A 175 -9.00 8.00 9.07
CA THR A 175 -10.26 8.04 9.82
C THR A 175 -10.37 6.86 10.79
N HIS A 176 -10.19 5.62 10.33
CA HIS A 176 -10.29 4.44 11.20
C HIS A 176 -9.26 4.45 12.32
N MET A 177 -8.02 4.85 12.01
CA MET A 177 -6.95 4.96 13.00
C MET A 177 -7.31 5.96 14.11
N LEU A 178 -7.86 7.12 13.75
CA LEU A 178 -8.27 8.14 14.74
C LEU A 178 -9.51 7.72 15.53
N GLU A 179 -10.53 7.17 14.87
CA GLU A 179 -11.75 6.69 15.53
C GLU A 179 -11.45 5.57 16.53
N SER A 180 -10.49 4.69 16.23
CA SER A 180 -10.08 3.60 17.13
C SER A 180 -9.52 4.08 18.48
N VAL A 181 -9.07 5.34 18.54
CA VAL A 181 -8.52 5.99 19.75
C VAL A 181 -9.56 6.86 20.46
N ASN A 182 -10.83 6.83 20.02
CA ASN A 182 -11.96 7.64 20.51
C ASN A 182 -11.93 9.13 20.13
N PHE A 183 -11.25 9.50 19.04
CA PHE A 183 -11.47 10.82 18.44
C PHE A 183 -12.83 10.89 17.75
N GLN A 184 -13.47 12.06 17.77
CA GLN A 184 -14.60 12.32 16.89
C GLN A 184 -14.03 12.72 15.53
N VAL A 185 -14.37 12.00 14.48
CA VAL A 185 -13.78 12.22 13.15
C VAL A 185 -14.87 12.51 12.13
N LYS A 186 -14.62 13.49 11.27
CA LYS A 186 -15.33 13.65 10.00
C LYS A 186 -14.31 13.61 8.88
N ALA A 187 -14.76 13.23 7.70
CA ALA A 187 -13.92 13.17 6.52
C ALA A 187 -14.54 13.97 5.37
N ALA A 188 -13.71 14.58 4.55
CA ALA A 188 -14.08 15.30 3.34
C ALA A 188 -13.20 14.83 2.17
N THR A 189 -13.74 14.88 0.96
CA THR A 189 -13.13 14.31 -0.25
C THR A 189 -12.38 15.34 -1.10
N ASN A 190 -12.48 16.62 -0.77
CA ASN A 190 -11.84 17.72 -1.50
C ASN A 190 -11.79 18.98 -0.63
N GLY A 191 -11.05 20.00 -1.10
CA GLY A 191 -10.87 21.27 -0.38
C GLY A 191 -12.17 22.00 -0.07
N GLN A 192 -13.14 22.03 -0.98
CA GLN A 192 -14.41 22.74 -0.79
C GLN A 192 -15.28 22.05 0.28
N GLU A 193 -15.45 20.73 0.19
CA GLU A 193 -16.15 19.95 1.21
C GLU A 193 -15.46 20.06 2.58
N GLY A 194 -14.13 20.16 2.58
CA GLY A 194 -13.33 20.42 3.77
C GLY A 194 -13.66 21.77 4.41
N ILE A 195 -13.78 22.84 3.63
CA ILE A 195 -14.20 24.17 4.11
C ILE A 195 -15.63 24.11 4.67
N ASP A 196 -16.56 23.50 3.93
CA ASP A 196 -17.98 23.44 4.32
C ASP A 196 -18.14 22.68 5.64
N THR A 197 -17.47 21.53 5.75
CA THR A 197 -17.47 20.71 6.98
C THR A 197 -16.79 21.43 8.14
N TRP A 198 -15.68 22.14 7.90
CA TRP A 198 -15.02 22.95 8.92
C TRP A 198 -15.96 24.04 9.46
N ASN A 199 -16.64 24.76 8.57
CA ASN A 199 -17.54 25.84 8.94
C ASN A 199 -18.79 25.37 9.70
N GLU A 200 -19.29 24.16 9.42
CA GLU A 200 -20.43 23.59 10.13
C GLU A 200 -20.01 22.95 11.47
N TRP A 201 -18.96 22.14 11.46
CA TRP A 201 -18.64 21.22 12.56
C TRP A 201 -17.54 21.73 13.50
N HIS A 202 -16.87 22.83 13.14
CA HIS A 202 -15.90 23.53 13.97
C HIS A 202 -14.82 22.57 14.56
N PRO A 203 -14.07 21.81 13.73
CA PRO A 203 -13.05 20.89 14.22
C PRO A 203 -11.92 21.62 14.93
N HIS A 204 -11.27 20.93 15.88
CA HIS A 204 -10.10 21.45 16.58
C HIS A 204 -8.83 21.30 15.73
N LEU A 205 -8.75 20.23 14.94
CA LEU A 205 -7.63 19.92 14.06
C LEU A 205 -8.12 19.42 12.71
N ILE A 206 -7.41 19.81 11.66
CA ILE A 206 -7.62 19.34 10.29
C ILE A 206 -6.33 18.69 9.78
N PHE A 207 -6.42 17.46 9.30
CA PHE A 207 -5.42 16.89 8.41
C PHE A 207 -5.82 17.24 6.98
N MET A 208 -4.98 18.02 6.30
CA MET A 208 -5.28 18.58 4.98
C MET A 208 -4.31 18.02 3.94
N ASP A 209 -4.79 17.21 3.00
CA ASP A 209 -4.00 16.89 1.83
C ASP A 209 -3.74 18.15 1.01
N ILE A 210 -2.48 18.39 0.70
CA ILE A 210 -2.08 19.53 -0.11
C ILE A 210 -2.42 19.31 -1.58
N ARG A 211 -2.35 18.07 -2.07
CA ARG A 211 -2.45 17.76 -3.50
C ARG A 211 -3.78 17.11 -3.82
N MET A 212 -4.83 17.92 -3.92
CA MET A 212 -6.17 17.49 -4.33
C MET A 212 -6.57 18.08 -5.69
N PRO A 213 -7.39 17.38 -6.49
CA PRO A 213 -7.97 17.92 -7.72
C PRO A 213 -8.98 19.04 -7.42
N GLY A 214 -9.03 20.03 -8.31
CA GLY A 214 -9.90 21.19 -8.14
C GLY A 214 -9.27 22.21 -7.18
N MET A 215 -9.88 22.38 -6.00
CA MET A 215 -9.32 23.24 -4.95
C MET A 215 -8.24 22.48 -4.18
N ASP A 216 -7.01 22.98 -4.24
CA ASP A 216 -5.89 22.38 -3.51
C ASP A 216 -5.94 22.68 -2.00
N GLY A 217 -5.16 21.93 -1.21
CA GLY A 217 -5.16 22.10 0.24
C GLY A 217 -4.60 23.45 0.69
N TYR A 218 -3.78 24.11 -0.12
CA TYR A 218 -3.27 25.44 0.20
C TYR A 218 -4.36 26.50 0.10
N GLU A 219 -5.17 26.46 -0.95
CA GLU A 219 -6.31 27.35 -1.13
C GLU A 219 -7.37 27.14 -0.05
N ALA A 220 -7.66 25.87 0.29
CA ALA A 220 -8.57 25.54 1.38
C ALA A 220 -8.06 26.08 2.73
N THR A 221 -6.77 25.87 3.02
CA THR A 221 -6.12 26.37 4.25
C THR A 221 -6.21 27.89 4.35
N ARG A 222 -5.83 28.62 3.28
CA ARG A 222 -5.91 30.09 3.26
C ARG A 222 -7.33 30.58 3.50
N THR A 223 -8.33 29.92 2.90
CA THR A 223 -9.74 30.27 3.07
C THR A 223 -10.19 30.10 4.52
N ILE A 224 -9.83 28.98 5.15
CA ILE A 224 -10.15 28.72 6.56
C ILE A 224 -9.47 29.75 7.47
N LYS A 225 -8.15 29.92 7.32
CA LYS A 225 -7.30 30.78 8.16
C LYS A 225 -7.58 32.28 7.98
N ALA A 226 -8.31 32.68 6.94
CA ALA A 226 -8.75 34.06 6.77
C ALA A 226 -9.75 34.52 7.85
N THR A 227 -10.44 33.58 8.51
CA THR A 227 -11.46 33.86 9.53
C THR A 227 -10.88 33.86 10.95
N PRO A 228 -11.48 34.58 11.93
CA PRO A 228 -11.04 34.52 13.33
C PRO A 228 -11.07 33.12 13.93
N HIS A 229 -12.09 32.32 13.61
CA HIS A 229 -12.19 30.95 14.11
C HIS A 229 -11.15 30.04 13.45
N GLY A 230 -10.93 30.16 12.14
CA GLY A 230 -9.97 29.32 11.43
C GLY A 230 -8.53 29.55 11.85
N ARG A 231 -8.18 30.77 12.32
CA ARG A 231 -6.88 31.04 12.96
C ARG A 231 -6.65 30.22 14.24
N GLN A 232 -7.71 29.76 14.91
CA GLN A 232 -7.62 28.90 16.09
C GLN A 232 -7.66 27.41 15.74
N THR A 233 -8.26 27.04 14.61
CA THR A 233 -8.25 25.67 14.12
C THR A 233 -6.83 25.28 13.72
N ILE A 234 -6.33 24.15 14.25
CA ILE A 234 -5.04 23.61 13.86
C ILE A 234 -5.17 22.95 12.48
N ILE A 235 -4.26 23.24 11.56
CA ILE A 235 -4.21 22.62 10.23
C ILE A 235 -2.84 22.02 10.02
N ILE A 236 -2.80 20.70 9.83
CA ILE A 236 -1.59 19.93 9.56
C ILE A 236 -1.64 19.47 8.11
N ALA A 237 -0.68 19.94 7.31
CA ALA A 237 -0.57 19.57 5.91
C ALA A 237 -0.09 18.12 5.75
N LEU A 238 -0.72 17.34 4.88
CA LEU A 238 -0.19 16.07 4.40
C LEU A 238 0.44 16.31 3.02
N THR A 239 1.78 16.21 2.92
CA THR A 239 2.52 16.52 1.68
C THR A 239 3.28 15.30 1.15
N ALA A 240 3.38 15.16 -0.17
CA ALA A 240 4.22 14.15 -0.82
C ALA A 240 5.69 14.59 -1.01
N GLY A 241 6.03 15.85 -0.74
CA GLY A 241 7.37 16.36 -1.05
C GLY A 241 8.43 16.11 0.03
N ALA A 242 9.66 15.92 -0.45
CA ALA A 242 10.81 15.51 0.35
C ALA A 242 11.70 16.70 0.78
N PHE A 243 11.49 17.89 0.24
CA PHE A 243 12.43 19.01 0.34
C PHE A 243 12.05 20.04 1.41
N GLU A 244 13.05 20.75 1.93
CA GLU A 244 12.89 21.80 2.95
C GLU A 244 12.13 23.02 2.41
N GLU A 245 12.17 23.28 1.09
CA GLU A 245 11.51 24.44 0.48
C GLU A 245 9.97 24.38 0.61
N GLU A 246 9.38 23.19 0.73
CA GLU A 246 7.93 23.06 0.96
C GLU A 246 7.49 23.54 2.33
N ARG A 247 8.39 23.53 3.33
CA ARG A 247 8.06 23.98 4.68
C ARG A 247 7.68 25.46 4.69
N ALA A 248 8.40 26.28 3.92
CA ALA A 248 8.08 27.71 3.82
C ALA A 248 6.72 27.95 3.17
N ILE A 249 6.39 27.18 2.14
CA ILE A 249 5.11 27.28 1.41
C ILE A 249 3.94 26.86 2.31
N VAL A 250 4.10 25.76 3.06
CA VAL A 250 3.09 25.26 4.00
C VAL A 250 2.81 26.27 5.10
N LEU A 251 3.86 26.86 5.69
CA LEU A 251 3.70 27.89 6.72
C LEU A 251 3.08 29.18 6.18
N ASP A 252 3.47 29.61 4.96
CA ASP A 252 2.92 30.81 4.32
C ASP A 252 1.43 30.65 3.97
N ALA A 253 1.00 29.43 3.61
CA ALA A 253 -0.41 29.12 3.43
C ALA A 253 -1.23 29.18 4.72
N GLY A 254 -0.57 29.18 5.89
CA GLY A 254 -1.18 29.27 7.21
C GLY A 254 -1.35 27.93 7.94
N CYS A 255 -0.73 26.86 7.47
CA CYS A 255 -0.69 25.59 8.20
C CYS A 255 0.19 25.72 9.45
N ASP A 256 -0.15 24.96 10.50
CA ASP A 256 0.57 24.95 11.77
C ASP A 256 1.69 23.89 11.79
N ASP A 257 1.59 22.87 10.93
CA ASP A 257 2.61 21.83 10.74
C ASP A 257 2.44 21.09 9.42
N PHE A 258 3.34 20.15 9.16
CA PHE A 258 3.22 19.19 8.07
C PHE A 258 3.67 17.79 8.45
N ILE A 259 3.10 16.80 7.77
CA ILE A 259 3.48 15.39 7.81
C ILE A 259 3.73 14.94 6.37
N ARG A 260 4.86 14.25 6.15
CA ARG A 260 5.23 13.72 4.83
C ARG A 260 4.56 12.38 4.58
N LYS A 261 4.02 12.20 3.38
CA LYS A 261 3.54 10.92 2.84
C LYS A 261 4.73 10.15 2.25
N PRO A 262 4.87 8.83 2.48
CA PRO A 262 4.06 8.03 3.39
C PRO A 262 4.40 8.32 4.86
N PHE A 263 3.38 8.33 5.71
CA PHE A 263 3.50 8.56 7.15
C PHE A 263 3.27 7.29 7.95
N ARG A 264 3.76 7.28 9.19
CA ARG A 264 3.49 6.24 10.17
C ARG A 264 2.38 6.71 11.12
N GLU A 265 1.68 5.76 11.74
CA GLU A 265 0.70 6.03 12.80
C GLU A 265 1.26 6.94 13.90
N THR A 266 2.53 6.72 14.29
CA THR A 266 3.23 7.56 15.27
C THR A 266 3.32 9.01 14.86
N ASP A 267 3.55 9.29 13.57
CA ASP A 267 3.72 10.67 13.10
C ASP A 267 2.41 11.46 13.27
N ILE A 268 1.27 10.80 13.06
CA ILE A 268 -0.06 11.39 13.22
C ILE A 268 -0.37 11.67 14.70
N PHE A 269 -0.17 10.69 15.58
CA PHE A 269 -0.46 10.87 17.01
C PHE A 269 0.52 11.83 17.69
N GLU A 270 1.79 11.85 17.31
CA GLU A 270 2.74 12.84 17.81
C GLU A 270 2.36 14.26 17.39
N ALA A 271 1.86 14.45 16.17
CA ALA A 271 1.41 15.75 15.71
C ALA A 271 0.16 16.21 16.46
N ILE A 272 -0.79 15.30 16.71
CA ILE A 272 -1.96 15.61 17.55
C ILE A 272 -1.54 15.97 18.98
N HIS A 273 -0.66 15.17 19.61
CA HIS A 273 -0.12 15.47 20.94
C HIS A 273 0.54 16.85 20.97
N LYS A 274 1.41 17.15 20.01
CA LYS A 274 2.14 18.41 19.91
C LYS A 274 1.23 19.63 19.84
N HIS A 275 0.13 19.56 19.07
CA HIS A 275 -0.70 20.73 18.78
C HIS A 275 -1.98 20.83 19.61
N LEU A 276 -2.56 19.70 20.03
CA LEU A 276 -3.76 19.66 20.85
C LEU A 276 -3.48 19.35 22.34
N GLY A 277 -2.24 19.00 22.69
CA GLY A 277 -1.85 18.65 24.06
C GLY A 277 -2.47 17.36 24.56
N VAL A 278 -2.83 16.46 23.64
CA VAL A 278 -3.55 15.22 23.94
C VAL A 278 -2.62 14.20 24.57
N ASP A 279 -3.04 13.57 25.66
CA ASP A 279 -2.35 12.41 26.23
C ASP A 279 -3.02 11.09 25.83
N TYR A 280 -2.21 10.03 25.72
CA TYR A 280 -2.64 8.71 25.28
C TYR A 280 -2.37 7.64 26.34
N VAL A 281 -3.20 6.60 26.32
CA VAL A 281 -2.88 5.31 26.94
C VAL A 281 -2.14 4.46 25.92
N TYR A 282 -0.96 4.00 26.31
CA TYR A 282 -0.13 3.14 25.47
C TYR A 282 -0.28 1.67 25.91
N ARG A 283 -0.18 0.75 24.96
CA ARG A 283 -0.11 -0.68 25.26
C ARG A 283 1.17 -0.98 26.05
N ASP A 284 1.05 -1.57 27.23
CA ASP A 284 2.20 -2.02 28.02
C ASP A 284 2.88 -3.20 27.32
N GLU A 285 4.18 -3.05 27.00
CA GLU A 285 4.99 -4.12 26.41
C GLU A 285 5.42 -5.19 27.46
N ASN A 286 5.05 -5.01 28.74
CA ASN A 286 5.52 -5.83 29.87
C ASN A 286 4.52 -6.87 30.40
N GLN A 287 3.45 -7.21 29.68
CA GLN A 287 2.54 -8.33 30.05
C GLN A 287 2.71 -9.58 29.19
N ASN A 288 3.96 -9.88 28.77
CA ASN A 288 4.30 -11.16 28.15
C ASN A 288 5.53 -11.78 28.84
N THR A 289 5.36 -12.22 30.08
CA THR A 289 6.06 -13.41 30.61
C THR A 289 5.44 -13.81 31.96
N GLU A 290 5.16 -15.11 32.08
CA GLU A 290 4.75 -15.86 33.28
C GLU A 290 3.25 -15.91 33.59
N GLY A 291 2.62 -17.04 33.25
CA GLY A 291 1.33 -17.42 33.82
C GLY A 291 0.48 -18.36 32.97
N ASN A 292 0.97 -19.58 32.73
CA ASN A 292 0.20 -20.83 32.77
C ASN A 292 -1.29 -20.77 32.32
N ASP A 293 -1.61 -21.19 31.10
CA ASP A 293 -2.88 -21.88 30.86
C ASP A 293 -2.80 -22.84 29.67
N ASN A 294 -3.23 -24.07 29.95
CA ASN A 294 -3.48 -25.14 29.00
C ASN A 294 -4.48 -24.67 27.91
N PRO A 295 -4.49 -25.31 26.72
CA PRO A 295 -5.53 -25.06 25.73
C PRO A 295 -6.85 -25.67 26.25
N THR A 296 -7.59 -24.92 27.06
CA THR A 296 -8.98 -25.25 27.40
C THR A 296 -9.88 -24.81 26.25
N GLU A 297 -10.55 -25.82 25.69
CA GLU A 297 -11.70 -25.72 24.80
C GLU A 297 -12.62 -24.58 25.22
N PHE A 298 -12.81 -23.59 24.34
CA PHE A 298 -13.91 -22.65 24.46
C PHE A 298 -15.05 -23.05 23.54
N ASP A 299 -16.07 -23.57 24.21
CA ASP A 299 -17.42 -23.91 23.79
C ASP A 299 -18.08 -22.77 22.99
N ILE A 300 -18.50 -23.08 21.76
CA ILE A 300 -19.26 -22.18 20.89
C ILE A 300 -20.72 -22.64 20.94
N SER A 301 -21.49 -22.11 21.89
CA SER A 301 -22.95 -22.19 21.86
C SER A 301 -23.57 -20.78 21.82
N HIS A 302 -23.98 -20.42 20.60
CA HIS A 302 -25.08 -19.53 20.21
C HIS A 302 -25.30 -18.18 20.93
N THR A 303 -25.05 -17.09 20.21
CA THR A 303 -26.08 -16.08 19.97
C THR A 303 -26.06 -15.64 18.51
N SER A 304 -27.20 -15.85 17.86
CA SER A 304 -27.42 -15.69 16.42
C SER A 304 -27.69 -14.22 16.06
N THR A 305 -26.84 -13.64 15.23
CA THR A 305 -27.23 -12.67 14.20
C THR A 305 -26.39 -12.99 12.97
N GLU A 306 -27.07 -13.37 11.90
CA GLU A 306 -26.52 -13.90 10.66
C GLU A 306 -25.64 -12.85 9.94
N ASP A 307 -24.31 -12.98 10.05
CA ASP A 307 -23.39 -12.48 9.04
C ASP A 307 -23.03 -13.66 8.11
N PRO A 308 -23.38 -13.61 6.81
CA PRO A 308 -23.10 -14.71 5.92
C PRO A 308 -21.59 -14.80 5.67
N SER A 309 -21.04 -15.98 6.00
CA SER A 309 -19.76 -16.45 5.49
C SER A 309 -19.64 -16.18 3.98
N PRO A 310 -18.47 -15.77 3.45
CA PRO A 310 -18.26 -15.43 2.04
C PRO A 310 -18.51 -16.57 1.03
N ALA A 311 -18.93 -17.75 1.49
CA ALA A 311 -19.30 -18.91 0.67
C ALA A 311 -20.80 -19.00 0.28
N THR A 312 -21.67 -18.10 0.76
CA THR A 312 -23.14 -18.25 0.59
C THR A 312 -23.80 -17.18 -0.28
N ILE A 313 -23.04 -16.25 -0.86
CA ILE A 313 -23.61 -15.14 -1.65
C ILE A 313 -23.67 -15.55 -3.12
N SER A 314 -24.86 -15.90 -3.59
CA SER A 314 -25.09 -16.13 -5.02
C SER A 314 -25.13 -14.79 -5.77
N LEU A 315 -24.34 -14.69 -6.83
CA LEU A 315 -24.39 -13.59 -7.80
C LEU A 315 -25.47 -13.81 -8.88
N ASP A 316 -26.28 -14.89 -8.74
CA ASP A 316 -27.63 -15.23 -9.25
C ASP A 316 -28.50 -14.11 -9.82
N VAL A 317 -28.46 -12.94 -9.22
CA VAL A 317 -29.38 -11.84 -9.53
C VAL A 317 -28.74 -10.70 -10.31
N ILE A 318 -27.40 -10.65 -10.42
CA ILE A 318 -26.69 -9.57 -11.12
C ILE A 318 -26.57 -9.89 -12.62
N PRO A 319 -26.66 -8.88 -13.52
CA PRO A 319 -26.42 -9.07 -14.96
C PRO A 319 -25.06 -9.71 -15.25
N ALA A 320 -25.02 -10.64 -16.22
CA ALA A 320 -23.78 -11.33 -16.59
C ALA A 320 -22.67 -10.37 -17.04
N THR A 321 -23.03 -9.30 -17.75
CA THR A 321 -22.11 -8.24 -18.18
C THR A 321 -21.47 -7.51 -17.00
N THR A 322 -22.22 -7.21 -15.95
CA THR A 322 -21.72 -6.53 -14.74
C THR A 322 -20.85 -7.48 -13.92
N ALA A 323 -21.21 -8.76 -13.85
CA ALA A 323 -20.39 -9.79 -13.20
C ALA A 323 -19.06 -10.00 -13.95
N GLU A 324 -19.06 -9.99 -15.29
CA GLU A 324 -17.84 -10.04 -16.13
C GLU A 324 -16.95 -8.80 -15.95
N GLN A 325 -17.54 -7.61 -15.93
CA GLN A 325 -16.80 -6.36 -15.67
C GLN A 325 -16.18 -6.37 -14.27
N LEU A 326 -16.91 -6.83 -13.26
CA LEU A 326 -16.42 -6.95 -11.89
C LEU A 326 -15.31 -8.00 -11.78
N HIS A 327 -15.47 -9.13 -12.48
CA HIS A 327 -14.43 -10.16 -12.60
C HIS A 327 -13.15 -9.59 -13.18
N HIS A 328 -13.25 -8.88 -14.32
CA HIS A 328 -12.12 -8.33 -15.04
C HIS A 328 -11.42 -7.21 -14.24
N ALA A 329 -12.19 -6.32 -13.61
CA ALA A 329 -11.66 -5.27 -12.74
C ALA A 329 -10.92 -5.86 -11.53
N ALA A 330 -11.49 -6.86 -10.87
CA ALA A 330 -10.86 -7.53 -9.73
C ALA A 330 -9.61 -8.33 -10.16
N LEU A 331 -9.61 -8.93 -11.34
CA LEU A 331 -8.47 -9.66 -11.90
C LEU A 331 -7.30 -8.75 -12.26
N LEU A 332 -7.58 -7.56 -12.81
CA LEU A 332 -6.57 -6.55 -13.12
C LEU A 332 -6.09 -5.75 -11.90
N GLY A 333 -6.74 -5.91 -10.75
CA GLY A 333 -6.47 -5.12 -9.55
C GLY A 333 -6.84 -3.65 -9.73
N ASP A 334 -7.80 -3.36 -10.62
CA ASP A 334 -8.32 -2.01 -10.87
C ASP A 334 -9.31 -1.67 -9.75
N ILE A 335 -8.78 -1.14 -8.65
CA ILE A 335 -9.53 -0.87 -7.41
C ILE A 335 -10.67 0.12 -7.68
N ASP A 336 -10.42 1.16 -8.49
CA ASP A 336 -11.41 2.19 -8.79
C ASP A 336 -12.57 1.61 -9.60
N ALA A 337 -12.28 0.76 -10.61
CA ALA A 337 -13.31 0.07 -11.36
C ALA A 337 -14.11 -0.94 -10.50
N VAL A 338 -13.45 -1.67 -9.59
CA VAL A 338 -14.12 -2.57 -8.65
C VAL A 338 -15.08 -1.80 -7.73
N ILE A 339 -14.64 -0.68 -7.17
CA ILE A 339 -15.48 0.14 -6.28
C ILE A 339 -16.68 0.72 -7.04
N MET A 340 -16.48 1.26 -8.24
CA MET A 340 -17.59 1.78 -9.06
C MET A 340 -18.63 0.70 -9.36
N LEU A 341 -18.20 -0.50 -9.75
CA LEU A 341 -19.11 -1.61 -10.04
C LEU A 341 -19.84 -2.11 -8.79
N ILE A 342 -19.18 -2.09 -7.62
CA ILE A 342 -19.82 -2.41 -6.35
C ILE A 342 -20.89 -1.38 -5.99
N GLU A 343 -20.67 -0.09 -6.22
CA GLU A 343 -21.69 0.94 -6.00
C GLU A 343 -22.87 0.76 -6.94
N GLU A 344 -22.63 0.48 -8.21
CA GLU A 344 -23.69 0.17 -9.18
C GLU A 344 -24.53 -1.04 -8.73
N ILE A 345 -23.87 -2.15 -8.37
CA ILE A 345 -24.55 -3.34 -7.82
C ILE A 345 -25.30 -3.02 -6.52
N SER A 346 -24.77 -2.14 -5.67
CA SER A 346 -25.39 -1.75 -4.39
C SER A 346 -26.71 -1.01 -4.57
N THR A 347 -26.92 -0.34 -5.72
CA THR A 347 -28.19 0.37 -6.00
C THR A 347 -29.36 -0.59 -6.21
N GLU A 348 -29.13 -1.73 -6.87
CA GLU A 348 -30.17 -2.72 -7.18
C GLU A 348 -30.19 -3.88 -6.18
N HIS A 349 -29.03 -4.22 -5.61
CA HIS A 349 -28.84 -5.35 -4.68
C HIS A 349 -28.00 -4.96 -3.45
N PRO A 350 -28.58 -4.26 -2.46
CA PRO A 350 -27.85 -3.72 -1.31
C PRO A 350 -27.11 -4.77 -0.45
N SER A 351 -27.67 -5.98 -0.33
CA SER A 351 -27.05 -7.07 0.43
C SER A 351 -25.79 -7.62 -0.24
N ILE A 352 -25.80 -7.75 -1.56
CA ILE A 352 -24.65 -8.20 -2.34
C ILE A 352 -23.59 -7.09 -2.40
N GLY A 353 -24.02 -5.86 -2.62
CA GLY A 353 -23.17 -4.68 -2.56
C GLY A 353 -22.42 -4.55 -1.24
N LYS A 354 -23.10 -4.71 -0.09
CA LYS A 354 -22.47 -4.71 1.24
C LYS A 354 -21.37 -5.76 1.35
N ALA A 355 -21.62 -6.98 0.89
CA ALA A 355 -20.66 -8.07 1.01
C ALA A 355 -19.46 -7.92 0.07
N LEU A 356 -19.69 -7.52 -1.18
CA LEU A 356 -18.61 -7.22 -2.13
C LEU A 356 -17.76 -6.05 -1.61
N ARG A 357 -18.38 -5.04 -0.99
CA ARG A 357 -17.68 -3.93 -0.34
C ARG A 357 -16.81 -4.42 0.81
N THR A 358 -17.30 -5.32 1.66
CA THR A 358 -16.50 -5.95 2.73
C THR A 358 -15.29 -6.72 2.17
N LEU A 359 -15.47 -7.46 1.08
CA LEU A 359 -14.37 -8.16 0.42
C LEU A 359 -13.34 -7.19 -0.18
N ALA A 360 -13.80 -6.14 -0.85
CA ALA A 360 -12.94 -5.11 -1.44
C ALA A 360 -12.18 -4.30 -0.38
N SER A 361 -12.83 -3.91 0.73
CA SER A 361 -12.20 -3.18 1.84
C SER A 361 -11.15 -4.01 2.56
N ASN A 362 -11.31 -5.34 2.57
CA ASN A 362 -10.34 -6.28 3.14
C ASN A 362 -9.29 -6.76 2.11
N PHE A 363 -9.21 -6.12 0.93
CA PHE A 363 -8.31 -6.49 -0.18
C PHE A 363 -8.46 -7.96 -0.64
N GLN A 364 -9.63 -8.57 -0.43
CA GLN A 364 -9.93 -9.95 -0.77
C GLN A 364 -10.43 -10.07 -2.23
N PHE A 365 -9.72 -9.46 -3.18
CA PHE A 365 -10.09 -9.47 -4.60
C PHE A 365 -10.12 -10.89 -5.19
N GLN A 366 -9.30 -11.81 -4.66
CA GLN A 366 -9.34 -13.22 -5.06
C GLN A 366 -10.71 -13.87 -4.81
N ASN A 367 -11.40 -13.48 -3.73
CA ASN A 367 -12.74 -13.97 -3.44
C ASN A 367 -13.77 -13.39 -4.42
N ILE A 368 -13.64 -12.12 -4.79
CA ILE A 368 -14.49 -11.47 -5.80
C ILE A 368 -14.30 -12.14 -7.17
N VAL A 369 -13.06 -12.43 -7.55
CA VAL A 369 -12.72 -13.17 -8.78
C VAL A 369 -13.35 -14.57 -8.76
N ALA A 370 -13.17 -15.33 -7.67
CA ALA A 370 -13.72 -16.69 -7.53
C ALA A 370 -15.26 -16.70 -7.58
N MET A 371 -15.93 -15.74 -6.95
CA MET A 371 -17.39 -15.63 -6.96
C MET A 371 -17.94 -15.29 -8.35
N THR A 372 -17.24 -14.44 -9.10
CA THR A 372 -17.66 -14.02 -10.44
C THR A 372 -17.31 -15.03 -11.54
N GLU A 373 -16.29 -15.87 -11.33
CA GLU A 373 -15.82 -16.88 -12.30
C GLU A 373 -16.92 -17.89 -12.73
N LEU A 374 -17.80 -18.27 -11.80
CA LEU A 374 -18.93 -19.17 -12.07
C LEU A 374 -19.97 -18.55 -13.03
N ARG A 375 -20.09 -17.21 -13.06
CA ARG A 375 -21.00 -16.52 -13.99
C ARG A 375 -20.39 -16.34 -15.37
N VAL A 376 -19.09 -16.05 -15.45
CA VAL A 376 -18.37 -15.92 -16.74
C VAL A 376 -18.43 -17.23 -17.54
N LYS A 377 -18.37 -18.39 -16.88
CA LYS A 377 -18.48 -19.71 -17.53
C LYS A 377 -19.89 -20.07 -18.01
N THR A 378 -20.93 -19.37 -17.57
CA THR A 378 -22.35 -19.67 -17.91
C THR A 378 -22.88 -18.75 -19.02
N SER A 379 -22.12 -17.72 -19.42
CA SER A 379 -22.49 -16.71 -20.42
C SER A 379 -21.84 -16.95 -21.81
N LEU A 380 -21.02 -17.99 -21.92
CA LEU A 380 -20.47 -18.57 -23.16
C LEU A 380 -21.26 -19.83 -23.52
#